data_AF-A0A7X8WNH8-F1
#
_entry.id   AF-A0A7X8WNH8-F1
#
_cell.length_a   1.000
_cell.length_b   1.000
_cell.length_c   1.000
_cell.angle_alpha   90.00
_cell.angle_beta   90.00
_cell.angle_gamma   90.00
#
_symmetry.space_group_name_H-M   'P 1'
#
loop_
_entity.id
_entity.type
_entity.pdbx_description
1 polymer ?
#
loop_
_entity_poly.entity_id
_entity_poly.type
_entity_poly.pdbx_seq_one_letter_code
_entity_poly.pdbx_strand_id
1 'polypeptide(L)' 'MTTVAQQIGTLLGQLGVGHAFGVVGSGNFHLTNALRTAGIAFTATRHEGGAATMADAYARMSGQVAVVS' A
#
# COMPACT_ATOMS: atom_id res chain seq x y z
N MET A 1 -22.64 -0.41 2.44
CA MET A 1 -22.02 0.93 2.42
C MET A 1 -20.53 0.77 2.20
N THR A 2 -19.92 1.60 1.37
CA THR A 2 -18.47 1.57 1.11
C THR A 2 -17.74 2.34 2.21
N THR A 3 -16.68 1.77 2.78
CA THR A 3 -15.85 2.45 3.78
C THR A 3 -14.84 3.39 3.12
N VAL A 4 -14.28 4.33 3.89
CA VAL A 4 -13.18 5.20 3.43
C VAL A 4 -11.98 4.37 2.97
N ALA A 5 -11.64 3.30 3.71
CA ALA A 5 -10.56 2.39 3.31
C ALA A 5 -10.80 1.75 1.93
N GLN A 6 -12.03 1.29 1.67
CA GLN A 6 -12.41 0.73 0.37
C GLN A 6 -12.35 1.76 -0.76
N GLN A 7 -12.77 3.01 -0.50
CA GLN A 7 -12.66 4.10 -1.46
C GLN A 7 -11.19 4.42 -1.79
N ILE A 8 -10.33 4.51 -0.77
CA ILE A 8 -8.88 4.74 -0.96
C ILE A 8 -8.26 3.60 -1.76
N GLY A 9 -8.51 2.35 -1.38
CA GLY A 9 -7.96 1.18 -2.08
C GLY A 9 -8.37 1.17 -3.56
N THR A 10 -9.67 1.36 -3.82
CA THR A 10 -10.21 1.38 -5.20
C THR A 10 -9.58 2.50 -6.03
N LEU A 11 -9.52 3.72 -5.49
CA LEU A 11 -8.94 4.87 -6.19
C LEU A 11 -7.46 4.66 -6.50
N LEU A 12 -6.67 4.19 -5.52
CA LEU A 12 -5.23 3.94 -5.72
C LEU A 12 -4.98 2.81 -6.72
N GLY A 13 -5.82 1.78 -6.74
CA GLY A 13 -5.77 0.72 -7.75
C GLY A 13 -6.06 1.26 -9.16
N GLN A 14 -7.08 2.11 -9.30
CA GLN A 14 -7.42 2.77 -10.57
C GLN A 14 -6.33 3.72 -11.07
N LEU A 15 -5.61 4.38 -10.17
CA LEU A 15 -4.47 5.24 -10.50
C LEU A 15 -3.20 4.46 -10.84
N GLY A 16 -3.22 3.13 -10.73
CA GLY A 16 -2.08 2.27 -11.12
C GLY A 16 -0.93 2.28 -10.12
N VAL A 17 -1.20 2.42 -8.82
CA VAL A 17 -0.18 2.21 -7.77
C VAL A 17 0.44 0.82 -7.92
N GLY A 18 1.78 0.77 -7.94
CA GLY A 18 2.52 -0.45 -8.24
C GLY A 18 2.58 -1.44 -7.08
N HIS A 19 2.93 -0.97 -5.88
CA HIS A 19 3.14 -1.84 -4.73
C HIS A 19 2.96 -1.12 -3.39
N ALA A 20 2.58 -1.86 -2.35
CA ALA A 20 2.48 -1.40 -0.97
C ALA A 20 3.46 -2.14 -0.05
N PHE A 21 4.11 -1.42 0.86
CA PHE A 21 5.04 -1.97 1.85
C PHE A 21 4.61 -1.52 3.24
N GLY A 22 4.73 -2.37 4.27
CA GLY A 22 4.25 -1.95 5.59
C GLY A 22 4.31 -2.99 6.69
N VAL A 23 4.01 -2.52 7.91
CA VAL A 23 3.76 -3.37 9.08
C VAL A 23 2.27 -3.31 9.37
N VAL A 24 1.58 -4.45 9.32
CA VAL A 24 0.15 -4.47 9.60
C VAL A 24 -0.10 -4.40 11.10
N GLY A 25 -0.95 -3.45 11.50
CA GLY A 25 -1.47 -3.29 12.85
C GLY A 25 -2.96 -2.94 12.83
N SER A 26 -3.58 -2.85 14.00
CA SER A 26 -5.01 -2.53 14.10
C SER A 26 -5.38 -1.18 13.46
N GLY A 27 -4.44 -0.23 13.41
CA GLY A 27 -4.65 1.10 12.81
C GLY A 27 -4.74 1.14 11.29
N ASN A 28 -4.11 0.19 10.58
CA ASN A 28 -4.06 0.17 9.11
C ASN A 28 -4.70 -1.08 8.48
N PHE A 29 -5.09 -2.07 9.29
CA PHE A 29 -5.59 -3.37 8.82
C PHE A 29 -6.67 -3.28 7.73
N HIS A 30 -7.66 -2.40 7.92
CA HIS A 30 -8.74 -2.22 6.94
C HIS A 30 -8.24 -1.58 5.63
N LEU A 31 -7.29 -0.65 5.71
CA LEU A 31 -6.70 -0.02 4.53
C LEU A 31 -5.81 -1.00 3.77
N THR A 32 -4.93 -1.74 4.45
CA THR A 32 -4.07 -2.74 3.81
C THR A 32 -4.89 -3.80 3.07
N ASN A 33 -5.99 -4.27 3.67
CA ASN A 33 -6.90 -5.20 3.01
C ASN A 33 -7.62 -4.56 1.81
N ALA A 34 -7.99 -3.29 1.90
CA ALA A 34 -8.61 -2.58 0.77
C ALA A 34 -7.63 -2.39 -0.40
N LEU A 35 -6.36 -2.06 -0.14
CA LEU A 35 -5.29 -2.00 -1.15
C LEU A 35 -5.13 -3.36 -1.85
N ARG A 36 -5.04 -4.44 -1.07
CA ARG A 36 -4.90 -5.80 -1.61
C ARG A 36 -6.12 -6.22 -2.44
N THR A 37 -7.33 -5.86 -1.99
CA THR A 37 -8.57 -6.14 -2.72
C THR A 37 -8.63 -5.40 -4.05
N ALA A 38 -8.07 -4.18 -4.10
CA ALA A 38 -7.94 -3.39 -5.32
C ALA A 38 -6.79 -3.85 -6.25
N GLY A 39 -6.11 -4.95 -5.93
CA GLY A 39 -5.05 -5.54 -6.77
C GLY A 39 -3.64 -5.02 -6.47
N ILE A 40 -3.47 -4.14 -5.47
CA ILE A 40 -2.15 -3.64 -5.09
C ILE A 40 -1.46 -4.70 -4.22
N ALA A 41 -0.36 -5.25 -4.71
CA ALA A 41 0.43 -6.23 -3.97
C ALA A 41 1.02 -5.60 -2.69
N PHE A 42 1.12 -6.40 -1.62
CA PHE A 42 1.60 -5.95 -0.32
C PHE A 42 2.77 -6.81 0.17
N THR A 43 3.88 -6.17 0.55
CA THR A 43 5.00 -6.82 1.23
C THR A 43 5.05 -6.41 2.69
N ALA A 44 4.84 -7.38 3.58
CA ALA A 44 4.99 -7.18 5.01
C ALA A 44 6.47 -6.95 5.38
N THR A 45 6.73 -5.90 6.13
CA THR A 45 8.07 -5.57 6.66
C THR A 45 8.13 -5.82 8.16
N ARG A 46 9.34 -5.77 8.72
CA ARG A 46 9.57 -5.92 10.17
C ARG A 46 9.60 -4.59 10.92
N HIS A 47 9.72 -3.48 10.20
CA HIS A 47 9.83 -2.14 10.74
C HIS A 47 9.34 -1.14 9.68
N GLU A 48 8.65 -0.11 10.12
CA GLU A 48 8.02 0.91 9.28
C GLU A 48 9.07 1.72 8.52
N GLY A 49 10.19 2.04 9.17
CA GLY A 49 11.35 2.66 8.49
C GLY A 49 11.91 1.80 7.34
N GLY A 50 11.83 0.47 7.46
CA GLY A 50 12.20 -0.42 6.37
C GLY A 50 11.19 -0.37 5.22
N ALA A 51 9.89 -0.31 5.52
CA ALA A 51 8.84 -0.13 4.52
C ALA A 51 9.00 1.18 3.74
N ALA A 52 9.31 2.28 4.42
CA ALA A 52 9.56 3.56 3.78
C ALA A 52 10.76 3.51 2.81
N THR A 53 11.88 2.92 3.23
CA THR A 53 13.06 2.74 2.36
C THR A 53 12.75 1.84 1.16
N MET A 54 11.99 0.76 1.35
CA MET A 54 11.59 -0.13 0.26
C MET A 54 10.66 0.57 -0.74
N ALA A 55 9.70 1.36 -0.27
CA ALA A 55 8.79 2.12 -1.12
C ALA A 55 9.53 3.20 -1.93
N ASP A 56 10.45 3.94 -1.31
CA ASP A 56 11.30 4.92 -2.01
C ASP A 56 12.15 4.24 -3.10
N ALA A 57 12.82 3.13 -2.75
CA ALA A 57 13.60 2.36 -3.72
C ALA A 57 12.74 1.82 -4.88
N TYR A 58 11.56 1.26 -4.57
CA TYR A 58 10.63 0.77 -5.60
C TYR A 58 10.21 1.90 -6.54
N ALA A 59 9.84 3.07 -6.00
CA ALA A 59 9.38 4.19 -6.81
C ALA A 59 10.48 4.69 -7.75
N ARG A 60 11.73 4.83 -7.25
CA ARG A 60 12.87 5.27 -8.08
C ARG A 60 13.21 4.26 -9.18
N MET A 61 13.15 2.97 -8.87
CA MET A 61 13.61 1.92 -9.81
C MET A 61 12.55 1.52 -10.82
N SER A 62 11.26 1.56 -10.45
CA SER A 62 10.15 1.17 -11.34
C SER A 62 9.55 2.34 -12.12
N GLY A 63 9.73 3.58 -11.63
CA GLY A 63 8.98 4.74 -12.13
C GLY A 63 7.49 4.73 -11.76
N GLN A 64 7.03 3.78 -10.93
CA GLN A 64 5.65 3.69 -10.46
C GLN A 64 5.51 4.21 -9.04
N VAL A 65 4.33 4.74 -8.70
CA VAL A 65 4.02 5.16 -7.32
C VAL A 65 3.97 3.93 -6.41
N ALA A 66 4.67 4.00 -5.28
CA ALA A 66 4.58 3.03 -4.18
C ALA A 66 3.87 3.64 -2.96
N VAL A 67 3.28 2.77 -2.13
CA VAL A 67 2.57 3.15 -0.89
C VAL A 67 3.27 2.56 0.32
N VAL A 68 3.33 3.34 1.40
CA VAL A 68 3.65 2.84 2.74
C VAL A 68 2.33 2.71 3.50
N SER A 69 2.03 1.51 4.00
CA SER A 69 0.79 1.22 4.73
C SER A 69 1.05 0.78 6.15
#